data_AF-A0A918GF47-F1
#
_entry.id   AF-A0A918GF47-F1
#
_cell.length_a   1.000
_cell.length_b   1.000
_cell.length_c   1.000
_cell.angle_alpha   90.00
_cell.angle_beta   90.00
_cell.angle_gamma   90.00
#
_symmetry.space_group_name_H-M   'P 1'
#
loop_
_entity.id
_entity.type
_entity.pdbx_description
1 polymer ?
#
loop_
_entity_poly.entity_id
_entity_poly.type
_entity_poly.pdbx_seq_one_letter_code
_entity_poly.pdbx_strand_id
1 'polypeptide(L)'
;MTIAITGMADRRPIIAAVAVHGKRAILAVQSESRIAYTPVTAEGAPRAAVGLLPALRPGPGGSITFTTGREPAAHTYLRAAPSAADPASRAAQALLSRPRLGGGSFLISTTTPRLPPDSISWLDTDAGRHAVTTTPSPDGALHTTYTPADQARISHLIARSLTKFT
;
A
#
# COMPACT_ATOMS: atom_id res chain seq x y z
N MET A 1 -0.99 -15.23 9.07
CA MET A 1 -0.87 -14.17 8.04
C MET A 1 -0.27 -12.94 8.68
N THR A 2 0.42 -12.11 7.89
CA THR A 2 1.05 -10.88 8.37
C THR A 2 0.78 -9.75 7.39
N ILE A 3 0.49 -8.56 7.91
CA ILE A 3 0.46 -7.30 7.16
C ILE A 3 1.65 -6.49 7.67
N ALA A 4 2.76 -6.43 6.95
CA ALA A 4 3.87 -5.53 7.28
C ALA A 4 3.59 -4.14 6.69
N ILE A 5 3.81 -3.09 7.49
CA ILE A 5 3.62 -1.71 7.11
C ILE A 5 4.97 -1.01 7.19
N THR A 6 5.41 -0.45 6.06
CA THR A 6 6.63 0.36 5.99
C THR A 6 6.38 1.62 5.18
N GLY A 7 6.79 2.77 5.69
CA GLY A 7 6.67 4.01 4.93
C GLY A 7 6.91 5.25 5.75
N MET A 8 6.38 6.36 5.26
CA MET A 8 6.40 7.66 5.88
C MET A 8 4.97 8.20 5.93
N ALA A 9 4.56 8.77 7.06
CA ALA A 9 3.36 9.58 7.15
C ALA A 9 3.58 10.76 8.08
N ASP A 10 3.09 11.95 7.69
CA ASP A 10 3.39 13.22 8.37
C ASP A 10 4.90 13.41 8.64
N ARG A 11 5.72 13.02 7.66
CA ARG A 11 7.20 13.03 7.73
C ARG A 11 7.80 12.18 8.86
N ARG A 12 7.05 11.24 9.43
CA ARG A 12 7.52 10.26 10.42
C ARG A 12 7.58 8.87 9.80
N PRO A 13 8.63 8.08 10.10
CA PRO A 13 8.68 6.70 9.65
C PRO A 13 7.58 5.88 10.32
N ILE A 14 6.95 5.02 9.54
CA ILE A 14 6.06 3.98 10.02
C ILE A 14 6.77 2.65 9.78
N ILE A 15 7.02 1.92 10.87
CA ILE A 15 7.44 0.53 10.85
C ILE A 15 6.49 -0.21 11.78
N ALA A 16 5.64 -1.05 11.21
CA ALA A 16 4.65 -1.79 11.96
C ALA A 16 4.32 -3.13 11.29
N ALA A 17 3.67 -4.01 12.03
CA ALA A 17 3.14 -5.24 11.48
C ALA A 17 1.85 -5.64 12.20
N VAL A 18 0.89 -6.22 11.47
CA VAL A 18 -0.25 -6.91 12.07
C VAL A 18 -0.08 -8.41 11.83
N ALA A 19 0.09 -9.18 12.90
CA ALA A 19 0.12 -10.63 12.84
C ALA A 19 -1.26 -11.19 13.15
N VAL A 20 -1.77 -12.06 12.28
CA VAL A 20 -3.10 -12.69 12.40
C VAL A 20 -2.95 -14.21 12.54
N HIS A 21 -3.57 -14.77 13.59
CA HIS A 21 -3.62 -16.20 13.86
C HIS A 21 -5.01 -16.63 14.35
N GLY A 22 -5.73 -17.39 13.52
CA GLY A 22 -7.13 -17.73 13.76
C GLY A 22 -7.99 -16.46 13.83
N LYS A 23 -8.77 -16.33 14.91
CA LYS A 23 -9.63 -15.15 15.15
C LYS A 23 -8.93 -13.98 15.84
N ARG A 24 -7.66 -14.15 16.23
CA ARG A 24 -6.88 -13.16 16.99
C ARG A 24 -5.84 -12.49 16.11
N ALA A 25 -5.54 -11.24 16.43
CA ALA A 25 -4.46 -10.51 15.80
C ALA A 25 -3.76 -9.57 16.78
N ILE A 26 -2.52 -9.18 16.47
CA ILE A 26 -1.74 -8.22 17.23
C ILE A 26 -1.15 -7.21 16.26
N LEU A 27 -1.38 -5.93 16.51
CA LEU A 27 -0.67 -4.83 15.87
C LEU A 27 0.59 -4.54 16.69
N ALA A 28 1.75 -4.64 16.06
CA ALA A 28 3.04 -4.22 16.57
C ALA A 28 3.46 -2.93 15.86
N VAL A 29 3.76 -1.87 16.62
CA VAL A 29 4.26 -0.59 16.08
C VAL A 29 5.62 -0.32 16.69
N GLN A 30 6.63 -0.18 15.84
CA GLN A 30 7.97 0.20 16.26
C GLN A 30 8.07 1.73 16.32
N SER A 31 8.52 2.22 17.48
CA SER A 31 9.04 3.57 17.69
C SER A 31 10.51 3.46 18.08
N GLU A 32 11.29 4.53 17.90
CA GLU A 32 12.74 4.64 18.15
C GLU A 32 13.41 3.43 18.84
N SER A 33 13.12 3.19 20.13
CA SER A 33 13.70 2.08 20.91
C SER A 33 12.67 1.10 21.50
N ARG A 34 11.41 1.11 21.06
CA ARG A 34 10.31 0.33 21.66
C ARG A 34 9.36 -0.23 20.60
N ILE A 35 8.80 -1.40 20.90
CA ILE A 35 7.70 -1.97 20.13
C ILE A 35 6.47 -1.99 21.03
N ALA A 36 5.42 -1.29 20.61
CA ALA A 36 4.12 -1.33 21.27
C ALA A 36 3.26 -2.42 20.62
N TYR A 37 2.62 -3.25 21.44
CA TYR A 37 1.73 -4.32 20.98
C TYR A 37 0.29 -4.01 21.40
N THR A 38 -0.61 -3.99 20.44
CA THR A 38 -2.04 -3.73 20.64
C THR A 38 -2.84 -4.94 20.14
N PRO A 39 -3.58 -5.65 21.02
CA PRO A 39 -4.48 -6.71 20.60
C PRO A 39 -5.58 -6.17 19.67
N VAL A 40 -5.84 -6.88 18.58
CA VAL A 40 -6.93 -6.60 17.64
C VAL A 40 -7.60 -7.90 17.19
N THR A 41 -8.78 -7.83 16.59
CA THR A 41 -9.43 -9.02 16.01
C THR A 41 -8.86 -9.30 14.62
N ALA A 42 -8.95 -10.55 14.16
CA ALA A 42 -8.56 -10.90 12.79
C ALA A 42 -9.35 -10.07 11.75
N GLU A 43 -10.64 -9.87 11.99
CA GLU A 43 -11.52 -9.03 11.15
C GLU A 43 -11.13 -7.54 11.19
N GLY A 44 -10.62 -7.06 12.34
CA GLY A 44 -10.17 -5.69 12.54
C GLY A 44 -8.76 -5.41 12.01
N ALA A 45 -8.00 -6.43 11.59
CA ALA A 45 -6.60 -6.29 11.18
C ALA A 45 -6.39 -5.29 10.02
N PRO A 46 -7.19 -5.29 8.93
CA PRO A 46 -7.06 -4.29 7.88
C PRO A 46 -7.25 -2.86 8.38
N ARG A 47 -8.28 -2.65 9.23
CA ARG A 47 -8.57 -1.34 9.81
C ARG A 47 -7.47 -0.88 10.76
N ALA A 48 -6.93 -1.79 11.57
CA ALA A 48 -5.82 -1.50 12.47
C ALA A 48 -4.55 -1.09 11.72
N ALA A 49 -4.23 -1.79 10.62
CA ALA A 49 -3.07 -1.47 9.79
C ALA A 49 -3.18 -0.06 9.17
N VAL A 50 -4.34 0.27 8.61
CA VAL A 50 -4.56 1.57 7.94
C VAL A 50 -4.76 2.71 8.94
N GLY A 51 -5.19 2.42 10.16
CA GLY A 51 -5.34 3.40 11.24
C GLY A 51 -4.03 4.08 11.67
N LEU A 52 -2.87 3.56 11.25
CA LEU A 52 -1.57 4.21 11.43
C LEU A 52 -1.35 5.40 10.50
N LEU A 53 -2.14 5.49 9.42
CA LEU A 53 -2.02 6.57 8.45
C LEU A 53 -2.85 7.80 8.88
N PRO A 54 -2.42 9.02 8.54
CA PRO A 54 -3.21 10.22 8.73
C PRO A 54 -4.57 10.11 8.03
N ALA A 55 -5.58 10.77 8.59
CA ALA A 55 -6.92 10.85 8.01
C ALA A 55 -6.93 11.84 6.84
N LEU A 56 -6.54 11.36 5.66
CA LEU A 56 -6.58 12.13 4.41
C LEU A 56 -7.79 11.75 3.58
N ARG A 57 -8.30 12.74 2.85
CA ARG A 57 -9.31 12.53 1.82
C ARG A 57 -8.71 11.79 0.62
N PRO A 58 -9.52 11.08 -0.17
CA PRO A 58 -9.08 10.58 -1.48
C PRO A 58 -8.55 11.74 -2.32
N GLY A 59 -7.51 11.49 -3.11
CA GLY A 59 -7.02 12.45 -4.09
C GLY A 59 -8.04 12.75 -5.20
N PRO A 60 -7.81 13.79 -6.01
CA PRO A 60 -8.73 14.16 -7.07
C PRO A 60 -8.64 13.20 -8.27
N GLY A 61 -9.72 13.17 -9.07
CA GLY A 61 -9.74 12.45 -10.35
C GLY A 61 -10.19 11.00 -10.25
N GLY A 62 -9.91 10.23 -11.30
CA GLY A 62 -10.22 8.81 -11.40
C GLY A 62 -8.97 7.92 -11.23
N SER A 63 -9.16 6.61 -11.35
CA SER A 63 -8.03 5.68 -11.37
C SER A 63 -7.18 5.89 -12.63
N ILE A 64 -5.86 5.96 -12.45
CA ILE A 64 -4.88 6.10 -13.53
C ILE A 64 -4.07 4.80 -13.57
N THR A 65 -4.13 4.08 -14.69
CA THR A 65 -3.34 2.88 -14.91
C THR A 65 -2.34 3.14 -16.02
N PHE A 66 -1.08 2.82 -15.80
CA PHE A 66 -0.05 2.92 -16.82
C PHE A 66 0.92 1.75 -16.72
N THR A 67 1.59 1.47 -17.83
CA THR A 67 2.59 0.42 -17.91
C THR A 67 3.95 0.96 -17.47
N THR A 68 4.58 0.25 -16.56
CA THR A 68 5.94 0.50 -16.07
C THR A 68 6.86 -0.60 -16.58
N GLY A 69 8.14 -0.28 -16.75
CA GLY A 69 9.16 -1.23 -17.20
C GLY A 69 9.26 -2.47 -16.29
N ARG A 70 9.98 -3.49 -16.78
CA ARG A 70 10.05 -4.85 -16.23
C ARG A 70 10.64 -4.97 -14.82
N GLU A 71 11.21 -3.91 -14.26
CA GLU A 71 11.90 -3.96 -12.96
C GLU A 71 11.05 -3.36 -11.83
N PRO A 72 10.53 -4.18 -10.90
CA PRO A 72 9.99 -3.66 -9.65
C PRO A 72 11.18 -3.14 -8.83
N ALA A 73 11.22 -1.83 -8.57
CA ALA A 73 12.25 -1.25 -7.70
C ALA A 73 12.20 -1.93 -6.33
N ALA A 74 13.17 -2.80 -6.07
CA ALA A 74 13.31 -3.51 -4.81
C ALA A 74 13.31 -2.50 -3.66
N HIS A 75 12.38 -2.68 -2.73
CA HIS A 75 12.20 -1.89 -1.50
C HIS A 75 11.68 -0.46 -1.65
N THR A 76 11.29 0.00 -2.84
CA THR A 76 10.58 1.29 -3.01
C THR A 76 9.48 1.16 -4.07
N TYR A 77 8.35 0.57 -3.71
CA TYR A 77 7.17 0.33 -4.57
C TYR A 77 6.54 1.59 -5.18
N LEU A 78 7.05 2.78 -4.84
CA LEU A 78 6.54 4.06 -5.32
C LEU A 78 7.36 4.65 -6.48
N ARG A 79 8.34 3.91 -7.03
CA ARG A 79 9.30 4.46 -8.01
C ARG A 79 9.20 3.80 -9.39
N ALA A 80 8.00 3.46 -9.81
CA ALA A 80 7.77 2.99 -11.17
C ALA A 80 7.50 4.21 -12.08
N ALA A 81 8.44 4.53 -12.97
CA ALA A 81 8.34 5.66 -13.88
C ALA A 81 7.39 5.33 -15.06
N PRO A 82 6.47 6.23 -15.45
CA PRO A 82 5.60 6.00 -16.60
C PRO A 82 6.39 5.88 -17.91
N SER A 83 6.04 4.92 -18.77
CA SER A 83 6.54 4.89 -20.15
C SER A 83 5.97 6.05 -20.96
N ALA A 84 6.78 6.70 -21.82
CA ALA A 84 6.46 7.97 -22.46
C ALA A 84 5.31 7.93 -23.51
N ALA A 85 4.76 6.76 -23.82
CA ALA A 85 3.86 6.58 -24.97
C ALA A 85 2.33 6.65 -24.67
N ASP A 86 1.89 6.78 -23.41
CA ASP A 86 0.47 6.65 -23.02
C ASP A 86 -0.11 7.99 -22.49
N PRO A 87 -1.32 8.44 -22.92
CA PRO A 87 -2.04 9.54 -22.26
C PRO A 87 -2.18 9.37 -20.74
N ALA A 88 -2.32 8.14 -20.24
CA ALA A 88 -2.33 7.85 -18.81
C ALA A 88 -1.00 8.20 -18.14
N SER A 89 0.11 8.20 -18.87
CA SER A 89 1.42 8.63 -18.38
C SER A 89 1.47 10.12 -18.08
N ARG A 90 0.73 11.00 -18.79
CA ARG A 90 0.69 12.44 -18.45
C ARG A 90 -0.06 12.68 -17.13
N ALA A 91 -1.19 12.01 -16.94
CA ALA A 91 -1.93 12.10 -15.68
C ALA A 91 -1.11 11.53 -14.51
N ALA A 92 -0.41 10.40 -14.73
CA ALA A 92 0.50 9.83 -13.76
C ALA A 92 1.68 10.75 -13.45
N GLN A 93 2.31 11.37 -14.45
CA GLN A 93 3.39 12.34 -14.26
C GLN A 93 2.92 13.55 -13.46
N ALA A 94 1.73 14.08 -13.76
CA ALA A 94 1.14 15.18 -13.01
C ALA A 94 0.92 14.82 -11.53
N LEU A 95 0.40 13.61 -11.25
CA LEU A 95 0.24 13.10 -9.89
C LEU A 95 1.60 12.93 -9.18
N LEU A 96 2.57 12.32 -9.85
CA LEU A 96 3.89 12.03 -9.29
C LEU A 96 4.76 13.28 -9.10
N SER A 97 4.43 14.37 -9.80
CA SER A 97 5.09 15.68 -9.63
C SER A 97 4.56 16.48 -8.43
N ARG A 98 3.47 16.02 -7.80
CA ARG A 98 2.91 16.72 -6.62
C ARG A 98 3.82 16.58 -5.39
N PRO A 99 3.83 17.57 -4.49
CA PRO A 99 4.52 17.45 -3.21
C PRO A 99 4.10 16.19 -2.45
N ARG A 100 5.09 15.35 -2.11
CA ARG A 100 4.86 14.10 -1.39
C ARG A 100 4.89 14.37 0.11
N LEU A 101 3.76 14.13 0.77
CA LEU A 101 3.62 14.29 2.23
C LEU A 101 3.87 12.96 2.98
N GLY A 102 3.72 11.85 2.27
CA GLY A 102 3.89 10.51 2.79
C GLY A 102 3.75 9.44 1.71
N GLY A 103 4.02 8.21 2.09
CA GLY A 103 3.90 7.06 1.21
C GLY A 103 4.58 5.83 1.79
N GLY A 104 4.16 4.66 1.35
CA GLY A 104 4.71 3.38 1.78
C GLY A 104 3.95 2.20 1.22
N SER A 105 4.11 1.05 1.84
CA SER A 105 3.46 -0.20 1.46
C SER A 105 2.91 -1.00 2.63
N PHE A 106 1.81 -1.69 2.35
CA PHE A 106 1.27 -2.82 3.09
C PHE A 106 1.69 -4.08 2.34
N LEU A 107 2.61 -4.86 2.91
CA LEU A 107 3.01 -6.16 2.39
C LEU A 107 2.22 -7.24 3.11
N ILE A 108 1.48 -8.05 2.36
CA ILE A 108 0.56 -9.06 2.88
C ILE A 108 1.14 -10.41 2.56
N SER A 109 1.40 -11.20 3.60
CA SER A 109 2.06 -12.49 3.46
C SER A 109 1.50 -13.54 4.40
N THR A 110 1.83 -14.78 4.12
CA THR A 110 1.54 -15.94 4.95
C THR A 110 2.85 -16.63 5.32
N THR A 111 2.83 -17.39 6.42
CA THR A 111 3.96 -18.25 6.81
C THR A 111 4.11 -19.45 5.89
N THR A 112 3.12 -19.74 5.04
CA THR A 112 3.19 -20.80 4.04
C THR A 112 3.97 -20.33 2.80
N PRO A 113 5.12 -20.94 2.44
CA PRO A 113 6.00 -20.46 1.37
C PRO A 113 5.42 -20.54 -0.06
N ARG A 114 4.21 -21.10 -0.23
CA ARG A 114 3.64 -21.43 -1.54
C ARG A 114 2.94 -20.28 -2.24
N LEU A 115 2.55 -19.22 -1.53
CA LEU A 115 1.86 -18.08 -2.13
C LEU A 115 2.78 -16.85 -2.13
N PRO A 116 2.97 -16.18 -3.28
CA PRO A 116 3.74 -14.95 -3.32
C PRO A 116 3.05 -13.88 -2.46
N PRO A 117 3.81 -12.99 -1.81
CA PRO A 117 3.21 -11.90 -1.05
C PRO A 117 2.47 -10.95 -1.99
N ASP A 118 1.40 -10.35 -1.48
CA ASP A 118 0.67 -9.30 -2.16
C ASP A 118 1.05 -7.94 -1.57
N SER A 119 0.86 -6.85 -2.31
CA SER A 119 1.20 -5.52 -1.81
C SER A 119 0.22 -4.46 -2.26
N ILE A 120 -0.10 -3.56 -1.33
CA ILE A 120 -0.87 -2.35 -1.59
C ILE A 120 -0.02 -1.19 -1.09
N SER A 121 0.35 -0.28 -1.98
CA SER A 121 1.10 0.92 -1.61
C SER A 121 0.18 2.12 -1.46
N TRP A 122 0.63 3.16 -0.77
CA TRP A 122 -0.07 4.44 -0.70
C TRP A 122 0.86 5.59 -1.06
N LEU A 123 0.27 6.64 -1.62
CA LEU A 123 0.92 7.91 -1.92
C LEU A 123 0.07 9.03 -1.34
N ASP A 124 0.66 9.82 -0.45
CA ASP A 124 0.04 11.01 0.10
C ASP A 124 0.63 12.24 -0.58
N THR A 125 -0.26 13.03 -1.16
CA THR A 125 0.06 14.32 -1.79
C THR A 125 -0.66 15.44 -1.06
N ASP A 126 -0.27 16.67 -1.35
CA ASP A 126 -1.00 17.88 -0.96
C ASP A 126 -2.48 17.92 -1.43
N ALA A 127 -2.86 17.13 -2.45
CA ALA A 127 -4.25 17.01 -2.90
C ALA A 127 -5.02 15.81 -2.34
N GLY A 128 -4.38 14.94 -1.54
CA GLY A 128 -5.01 13.76 -0.96
C GLY A 128 -4.27 12.46 -1.27
N ARG A 129 -4.88 11.35 -0.85
CA ARG A 129 -4.28 10.01 -0.86
C ARG A 129 -4.71 9.18 -2.07
N HIS A 130 -3.76 8.41 -2.58
CA HIS A 130 -3.98 7.38 -3.59
C HIS A 130 -3.47 6.04 -3.08
N ALA A 131 -4.25 4.98 -3.31
CA ALA A 131 -3.77 3.61 -3.27
C ALA A 131 -3.03 3.28 -4.58
N VAL A 132 -1.96 2.51 -4.48
CA VAL A 132 -1.14 2.09 -5.60
C VAL A 132 -1.08 0.57 -5.61
N THR A 133 -1.49 -0.03 -6.71
CA THR A 133 -1.43 -1.48 -6.93
C THR A 133 -0.66 -1.76 -8.20
N THR A 134 0.18 -2.79 -8.17
CA THR A 134 0.93 -3.23 -9.35
C THR A 134 0.53 -4.66 -9.69
N THR A 135 0.10 -4.87 -10.94
CA THR A 135 -0.28 -6.18 -11.45
C THR A 135 0.62 -6.55 -12.63
N PRO A 136 1.19 -7.77 -12.66
CA PRO A 136 1.88 -8.25 -13.84
C PRO A 136 0.87 -8.47 -14.98
N SER A 137 1.27 -8.07 -16.17
CA SER A 137 0.62 -8.36 -17.44
C SER A 137 1.09 -9.73 -17.97
N PRO A 138 0.29 -10.42 -18.81
CA PRO A 138 0.71 -11.68 -19.45
C PRO A 138 2.01 -11.59 -20.24
N ASP A 139 2.36 -10.41 -20.76
CA ASP A 139 3.60 -10.13 -21.50
C ASP A 139 4.82 -9.85 -20.58
N GLY A 140 4.62 -9.91 -19.26
CA GLY A 140 5.66 -9.62 -18.26
C GLY A 140 5.85 -8.13 -17.97
N ALA A 141 5.10 -7.23 -18.59
CA ALA A 141 5.06 -5.83 -18.20
C ALA A 141 4.34 -5.65 -16.85
N LEU A 142 4.61 -4.55 -16.15
CA LEU A 142 3.92 -4.23 -14.90
C LEU A 142 2.91 -3.11 -15.15
N HIS A 143 1.64 -3.34 -14.81
CA HIS A 143 0.63 -2.29 -14.78
C HIS A 143 0.54 -1.72 -13.38
N THR A 144 0.83 -0.44 -13.24
CA THR A 144 0.67 0.28 -11.98
C THR A 144 -0.58 1.14 -12.06
N THR A 145 -1.47 0.97 -11.07
CA THR A 145 -2.71 1.72 -10.95
C THR A 145 -2.69 2.58 -9.70
N TYR A 146 -2.88 3.89 -9.89
CA TYR A 146 -3.12 4.86 -8.83
C TYR A 146 -4.62 5.11 -8.73
N THR A 147 -5.19 4.91 -7.54
CA THR A 147 -6.62 5.05 -7.30
C THR A 147 -6.84 5.97 -6.11
N PRO A 148 -7.59 7.07 -6.24
CA PRO A 148 -8.02 7.87 -5.10
C PRO A 148 -8.58 7.01 -3.98
N ALA A 149 -8.03 7.14 -2.78
CA ALA A 149 -8.40 6.27 -1.67
C ALA A 149 -8.29 6.97 -0.32
N ASP A 150 -9.34 6.83 0.49
CA ASP A 150 -9.29 7.10 1.92
C ASP A 150 -8.86 5.83 2.68
N GLN A 151 -8.87 5.92 4.02
CA GLN A 151 -8.57 4.77 4.87
C GLN A 151 -9.53 3.60 4.66
N ALA A 152 -10.83 3.86 4.47
CA ALA A 152 -11.83 2.82 4.28
C ALA A 152 -11.58 2.01 3.00
N ARG A 153 -11.26 2.70 1.90
CA ARG A 153 -10.94 2.05 0.62
C ARG A 153 -9.67 1.22 0.70
N ILE A 154 -8.61 1.72 1.35
CA ILE A 154 -7.38 0.91 1.55
C ILE A 154 -7.64 -0.30 2.44
N SER A 155 -8.39 -0.11 3.53
CA SER A 155 -8.77 -1.21 4.43
C SER A 155 -9.54 -2.30 3.67
N HIS A 156 -10.43 -1.93 2.75
CA HIS A 156 -11.15 -2.87 1.90
C HIS A 156 -10.22 -3.61 0.93
N LEU A 157 -9.26 -2.91 0.30
CA LEU A 157 -8.27 -3.54 -0.58
C LEU A 157 -7.42 -4.57 0.18
N ILE A 158 -6.97 -4.24 1.39
CA ILE A 158 -6.21 -5.16 2.25
C ILE A 158 -7.07 -6.37 2.62
N ALA A 159 -8.33 -6.15 3.03
CA ALA A 159 -9.25 -7.24 3.36
C ALA A 159 -9.43 -8.20 2.18
N ARG A 160 -9.62 -7.66 0.97
CA ARG A 160 -9.71 -8.46 -0.27
C ARG A 160 -8.40 -9.21 -0.59
N SER A 161 -7.25 -8.63 -0.27
CA SER A 161 -5.97 -9.32 -0.47
C SER A 161 -5.79 -10.50 0.51
N LEU A 162 -6.22 -10.35 1.77
CA LEU A 162 -6.18 -11.42 2.76
C LEU A 162 -6.99 -12.66 2.36
N THR A 163 -8.08 -12.50 1.61
CA THR A 163 -8.88 -13.65 1.15
C THR A 163 -8.13 -14.54 0.15
N LYS A 164 -7.02 -14.08 -0.43
CA LYS A 164 -6.16 -14.90 -1.31
C LYS A 164 -5.32 -15.92 -0.54
N PHE A 165 -5.22 -15.77 0.79
CA PHE A 165 -4.39 -16.58 1.68
C PHE A 165 -5.20 -17.44 2.65
N THR A 166 -6.53 -17.46 2.51
CA THR A 166 -7.45 -18.34 3.24
C THR A 166 -7.77 -19.55 2.36
#